data_AF-A0A7W7VAE0-F1
#
_entry.id   AF-A0A7W7VAE0-F1
#
_cell.length_a   1.000
_cell.length_b   1.000
_cell.length_c   1.000
_cell.angle_alpha   90.00
_cell.angle_beta   90.00
_cell.angle_gamma   90.00
#
_symmetry.space_group_name_H-M   'P 1'
#
loop_
_entity.id
_entity.type
_entity.pdbx_description
1 polymer ?
#
loop_
_entity_poly.entity_id
_entity_poly.type
_entity_poly.pdbx_seq_one_letter_code
_entity_poly.pdbx_strand_id
1 'polypeptide(L)'
;MRAVRYTSFAFTAHLLEAGIDASIGTVGDALDNALMESQLGLYKTELIKPRKPWHGLPDVELATAEWVDWFNNQRLHTAIGTIPPHEHETNYYARHQPQPAAGANA
;
A
#
# COMPACT_ATOMS: atom_id res chain seq x y z
N MET A 1 -7.33 1.49 -15.43
CA MET A 1 -8.06 0.54 -14.56
C MET A 1 -9.56 0.53 -14.85
N ARG A 2 -10.28 -0.60 -14.70
CA ARG A 2 -11.76 -0.62 -14.68
C ARG A 2 -12.23 -0.46 -13.23
N ALA A 3 -12.76 0.71 -12.88
CA ALA A 3 -13.28 1.05 -11.54
C ALA A 3 -14.41 0.12 -11.04
N VAL A 4 -15.00 -0.70 -11.91
CA VAL A 4 -16.21 -1.49 -11.63
C VAL A 4 -16.09 -2.52 -10.50
N ARG A 5 -14.87 -2.96 -10.13
CA ARG A 5 -14.66 -3.91 -9.01
C ARG A 5 -14.62 -3.23 -7.64
N TYR A 6 -14.07 -2.02 -7.58
CA TYR A 6 -14.02 -1.19 -6.37
C TYR A 6 -15.37 -0.52 -6.06
N THR A 7 -16.34 -0.57 -6.97
CA THR A 7 -17.72 -0.07 -6.77
C THR A 7 -18.73 -1.20 -6.57
N SER A 8 -18.29 -2.45 -6.37
CA SER A 8 -19.21 -3.56 -6.15
C SER A 8 -19.81 -3.49 -4.74
N PHE A 9 -21.11 -3.77 -4.63
CA PHE A 9 -21.83 -3.73 -3.35
C PHE A 9 -21.17 -4.63 -2.28
N ALA A 10 -20.65 -5.78 -2.68
CA ALA A 10 -19.95 -6.71 -1.80
C ALA A 10 -18.66 -6.07 -1.20
N PHE A 11 -17.95 -5.27 -1.98
CA PHE A 11 -16.74 -4.58 -1.51
C PHE A 11 -17.09 -3.47 -0.51
N THR A 12 -18.09 -2.64 -0.80
CA THR A 12 -18.56 -1.61 0.13
C THR A 12 -19.12 -2.20 1.42
N ALA A 13 -19.86 -3.32 1.33
CA ALA A 13 -20.39 -4.00 2.51
C ALA A 13 -19.28 -4.52 3.44
N HIS A 14 -18.20 -5.07 2.89
CA HIS A 14 -17.05 -5.50 3.68
C HIS A 14 -16.25 -4.34 4.29
N LEU A 15 -16.12 -3.22 3.57
CA LEU A 15 -15.46 -2.03 4.12
C LEU A 15 -16.26 -1.47 5.32
N LEU A 16 -17.59 -1.40 5.20
CA LEU A 16 -18.46 -0.99 6.30
C LEU A 16 -18.39 -1.95 7.49
N GLU A 17 -18.37 -3.26 7.24
CA GLU A 17 -18.20 -4.28 8.29
C GLU A 17 -16.85 -4.14 9.01
N ALA A 18 -15.78 -3.81 8.28
CA ALA A 18 -14.46 -3.55 8.84
C ALA A 18 -14.34 -2.16 9.52
N GLY A 19 -15.39 -1.34 9.51
CA GLY A 19 -15.37 0.02 10.05
C GLY A 19 -14.50 0.99 9.25
N ILE A 20 -14.21 0.66 7.98
CA ILE A 20 -13.39 1.45 7.08
C ILE A 20 -14.30 2.28 6.19
N ASP A 21 -14.18 3.61 6.26
CA ASP A 21 -14.89 4.48 5.33
C ASP A 21 -14.25 4.41 3.95
N ALA A 22 -15.05 4.07 2.95
CA ALA A 22 -14.57 3.92 1.59
C ALA A 22 -14.42 5.30 0.95
N SER A 23 -13.21 5.85 0.93
CA SER A 23 -12.89 7.03 0.12
C SER A 23 -12.88 6.64 -1.37
N ILE A 24 -14.08 6.51 -1.95
CA ILE A 24 -14.26 6.49 -3.39
C ILE A 24 -14.24 7.96 -3.84
N GLY A 25 -13.04 8.49 -4.07
CA GLY A 25 -12.81 9.90 -4.40
C GLY A 25 -13.81 10.45 -5.41
N THR A 26 -14.15 11.74 -5.27
CA THR A 26 -15.04 12.42 -6.22
C THR A 26 -14.43 12.38 -7.63
N VAL A 27 -15.25 12.49 -8.69
CA VAL A 27 -14.75 12.52 -10.07
C VAL A 27 -13.76 13.68 -10.23
N GLY A 28 -12.46 13.37 -10.26
CA GLY A 28 -11.39 14.36 -10.33
C GLY A 28 -10.25 14.14 -9.32
N ASP A 29 -10.52 13.49 -8.18
CA ASP A 29 -9.52 13.23 -7.14
C ASP A 29 -8.78 11.91 -7.39
N ALA A 30 -8.08 11.83 -8.53
CA ALA A 30 -7.37 10.61 -8.95
C ALA A 30 -5.99 10.42 -8.30
N LEU A 31 -5.67 11.14 -7.22
CA LEU A 31 -4.33 11.12 -6.61
C LEU A 31 -3.96 9.72 -6.12
N ASP A 32 -4.86 9.06 -5.39
CA ASP A 32 -4.63 7.70 -4.90
C ASP A 32 -4.51 6.70 -6.06
N ASN A 33 -5.34 6.87 -7.09
CA ASN A 33 -5.26 6.03 -8.29
C ASN A 33 -3.96 6.26 -9.05
N ALA A 34 -3.50 7.50 -9.21
CA ALA A 34 -2.25 7.84 -9.89
C ALA A 34 -1.02 7.33 -9.13
N LEU A 35 -1.04 7.43 -7.79
CA LEU A 35 -0.01 6.86 -6.92
C LEU A 35 0.05 5.33 -7.08
N MET A 36 -1.11 4.66 -7.02
CA MET A 36 -1.19 3.20 -7.18
C MET A 36 -0.77 2.74 -8.58
N GLU A 37 -1.19 3.45 -9.64
CA GLU A 37 -0.75 3.16 -11.02
C GLU A 37 0.77 3.33 -11.17
N SER A 38 1.36 4.35 -10.53
CA SER A 38 2.81 4.58 -10.54
C SER A 38 3.56 3.45 -9.83
N GLN A 39 3.09 3.03 -8.65
CA GLN A 39 3.65 1.90 -7.91
C GLN A 39 3.56 0.60 -8.72
N LEU A 40 2.42 0.35 -9.37
CA LEU A 40 2.24 -0.82 -10.23
C LEU A 40 3.15 -0.77 -11.47
N GLY A 41 3.37 0.43 -12.04
CA GLY A 41 4.30 0.66 -13.14
C GLY A 41 5.74 0.33 -12.75
N LEU A 42 6.14 0.73 -11.53
CA LEU A 42 7.45 0.43 -10.95
C LEU A 42 7.63 -1.07 -10.74
N TYR A 43 6.69 -1.72 -10.06
CA TYR A 43 6.65 -3.17 -9.87
C TYR A 43 6.83 -3.94 -11.18
N LYS A 44 6.08 -3.55 -12.23
CA LYS A 44 6.20 -4.21 -13.54
C LYS A 44 7.57 -4.00 -14.16
N THR A 45 8.19 -2.85 -13.95
CA THR A 45 9.46 -2.47 -14.57
C THR A 45 10.65 -3.10 -13.86
N GLU A 46 10.61 -3.21 -12.54
CA GLU A 46 11.70 -3.78 -11.75
C GLU A 46 11.61 -5.30 -11.62
N LEU A 47 10.41 -5.85 -11.46
CA LEU A 47 10.22 -7.29 -11.25
C LEU A 47 9.78 -8.01 -12.53
N ILE A 48 8.62 -7.64 -13.07
CA ILE A 48 7.92 -8.47 -14.06
C ILE A 48 8.61 -8.50 -15.41
N LYS A 49 9.09 -7.35 -15.92
CA LYS A 49 9.75 -7.27 -17.23
C LYS A 49 11.14 -7.93 -17.23
N PRO A 50 12.02 -7.69 -16.24
CA PRO A 50 13.39 -8.21 -16.30
C PRO A 50 13.50 -9.72 -16.02
N ARG A 51 12.60 -10.29 -15.20
CA ARG A 51 12.64 -11.72 -14.81
C ARG A 51 11.88 -12.66 -15.75
N LYS A 52 11.54 -12.23 -16.96
CA LYS A 52 10.94 -13.12 -17.98
C LYS A 52 11.98 -14.12 -18.50
N PRO A 53 11.58 -15.34 -18.93
CA PRO A 53 10.22 -15.88 -18.94
C PRO A 53 9.79 -16.42 -17.57
N TRP A 54 8.49 -16.33 -17.28
CA TRP A 54 7.89 -16.87 -16.05
C TRP A 54 7.33 -18.27 -16.30
N HIS A 55 7.48 -19.18 -15.35
CA HIS A 55 7.07 -20.58 -15.54
C HIS A 55 5.63 -20.88 -15.05
N GLY A 56 4.98 -19.90 -14.42
CA GLY A 56 3.59 -20.01 -13.98
C GLY A 56 3.22 -18.96 -12.92
N LEU A 57 1.99 -19.05 -12.43
CA LEU A 57 1.50 -18.17 -11.35
C LEU A 57 2.33 -18.29 -10.05
N PRO A 58 2.69 -19.49 -9.55
CA PRO A 58 3.41 -19.61 -8.27
C PRO A 58 4.78 -18.90 -8.26
N ASP A 59 5.47 -18.93 -9.40
CA ASP A 59 6.77 -18.28 -9.61
C ASP A 59 6.63 -16.74 -9.50
N VAL A 60 5.59 -16.20 -10.11
CA VAL A 60 5.26 -14.77 -10.00
C VAL A 60 4.84 -14.42 -8.57
N GLU A 61 4.03 -15.24 -7.90
CA GLU A 61 3.57 -14.99 -6.52
C GLU A 61 4.74 -14.93 -5.54
N LEU A 62 5.66 -15.90 -5.60
CA LEU A 62 6.86 -15.91 -4.76
C LEU A 62 7.73 -14.67 -5.03
N ALA A 63 8.02 -14.39 -6.30
CA ALA A 63 8.82 -13.23 -6.68
C ALA A 63 8.15 -11.90 -6.28
N THR A 64 6.81 -11.85 -6.28
CA THR A 64 6.04 -10.69 -5.81
C THR A 64 6.23 -10.52 -4.31
N ALA A 65 6.12 -11.60 -3.53
CA ALA A 65 6.29 -11.55 -2.08
C ALA A 65 7.70 -11.07 -1.70
N GLU A 66 8.73 -11.60 -2.36
CA GLU A 66 10.12 -11.16 -2.18
C GLU A 66 10.30 -9.68 -2.55
N TRP A 67 9.71 -9.24 -3.67
CA TRP A 67 9.82 -7.84 -4.09
C TRP A 67 9.13 -6.89 -3.12
N VAL A 68 7.97 -7.28 -2.57
CA VAL A 68 7.24 -6.48 -1.57
C VAL A 68 8.04 -6.40 -0.26
N ASP A 69 8.61 -7.51 0.20
CA ASP A 69 9.46 -7.52 1.39
C ASP A 69 10.68 -6.60 1.20
N TRP A 70 11.41 -6.76 0.10
CA TRP A 70 12.54 -5.90 -0.23
C TRP A 70 12.14 -4.43 -0.32
N PHE A 71 11.04 -4.12 -1.00
CA PHE A 71 10.56 -2.74 -1.17
C PHE A 71 10.25 -2.07 0.17
N ASN A 72 9.61 -2.78 1.10
CA ASN A 72 9.17 -2.20 2.36
C ASN A 72 10.25 -2.18 3.44
N ASN A 73 11.11 -3.20 3.48
CA ASN A 73 12.04 -3.43 4.58
C ASN A 73 13.49 -3.08 4.25
N GLN A 74 13.86 -2.97 2.97
CA GLN A 74 15.27 -2.83 2.57
C GLN A 74 15.51 -1.69 1.58
N ARG A 75 14.54 -1.33 0.74
CA ARG A 75 14.70 -0.30 -0.27
C ARG A 75 14.82 1.07 0.37
N LEU A 76 15.91 1.77 0.08
CA LEU A 76 16.11 3.14 0.54
C LEU A 76 15.43 4.14 -0.39
N HIS A 77 14.67 5.06 0.19
CA HIS A 77 13.98 6.11 -0.55
C HIS A 77 14.48 7.49 -0.12
N THR A 78 15.13 8.20 -1.03
CA THR A 78 15.69 9.54 -0.77
C THR A 78 14.61 10.55 -0.38
N ALA A 79 13.40 10.42 -0.94
CA ALA A 79 12.27 11.29 -0.64
C ALA A 79 11.81 11.25 0.84
N ILE A 80 12.10 10.16 1.56
CA ILE A 80 11.66 9.97 2.96
C ILE A 80 12.85 9.94 3.94
N GLY A 81 14.00 10.47 3.53
CA GLY A 81 15.19 10.56 4.39
C GLY A 81 16.18 9.42 4.21
N THR A 82 16.13 8.69 3.09
CA THR A 82 17.03 7.57 2.78
C THR A 82 16.91 6.43 3.80
N ILE A 83 15.67 6.11 4.17
CA ILE A 83 15.31 4.99 5.04
C ILE A 83 14.29 4.09 4.32
N PRO A 84 14.12 2.83 4.73
CA PRO A 84 13.04 1.96 4.26
C PRO A 84 11.65 2.51 4.58
N PRO A 85 10.62 2.23 3.76
CA PRO A 85 9.25 2.67 4.02
C PRO A 85 8.73 2.24 5.40
N HIS A 86 9.05 1.00 5.84
CA HIS A 86 8.64 0.50 7.14
C HIS A 86 9.21 1.32 8.31
N GLU A 87 10.47 1.72 8.22
CA GLU A 87 11.09 2.59 9.23
C GLU A 87 10.48 3.99 9.22
N HIS A 88 10.17 4.53 8.04
CA HIS A 88 9.50 5.82 7.94
C HIS A 88 8.11 5.81 8.59
N GLU A 89 7.32 4.76 8.32
CA GLU A 89 5.99 4.56 8.90
C GLU A 89 6.07 4.40 10.43
N THR A 90 7.01 3.58 10.91
CA THR A 90 7.26 3.38 12.35
C THR A 90 7.61 4.71 13.04
N ASN A 91 8.50 5.50 12.44
CA ASN A 91 8.87 6.82 12.95
C ASN A 91 7.69 7.80 12.91
N TYR A 92 6.86 7.73 11.88
CA TYR A 92 5.66 8.56 11.77
C TYR A 92 4.68 8.26 12.91
N TYR A 93 4.33 6.99 13.14
CA TYR A 93 3.41 6.61 14.22
C TYR A 93 3.98 6.87 15.61
N ALA A 94 5.29 6.68 15.82
CA ALA A 94 5.94 7.02 17.09
C ALA A 94 5.85 8.52 17.42
N ARG A 95 5.84 9.39 16.40
CA ARG A 95 5.74 10.86 16.56
C ARG A 95 4.30 11.35 16.68
N HIS A 96 3.33 10.61 16.14
CA HIS A 96 1.93 10.99 16.08
C HIS A 96 1.03 10.18 17.03
N GLN A 97 1.62 9.38 17.94
CA GLN A 97 0.85 8.80 19.04
C GLN A 97 0.31 9.93 19.94
N PRO A 98 -1.01 10.05 20.11
CA PRO A 98 -1.54 10.86 21.20
C PRO A 98 -1.12 10.20 22.52
N GLN A 99 -0.59 11.01 23.42
CA GLN A 99 -0.31 10.61 24.80
C GLN A 99 -1.54 9.89 25.37
N PRO A 100 -1.42 8.68 25.98
CA PRO A 100 -2.56 8.06 26.62
C PRO A 100 -3.12 9.06 27.62
N ALA A 101 -4.43 9.35 27.52
CA ALA A 101 -5.11 10.26 28.41
C ALA A 101 -4.77 9.86 29.86
N ALA A 102 -3.98 10.72 30.52
CA ALA A 102 -3.64 10.56 31.90
C ALA A 102 -4.92 10.66 32.73
N GLY A 103 -5.29 9.56 33.38
CA GLY A 103 -6.14 9.53 34.57
C GLY A 103 -7.64 9.72 34.35
N ALA A 104 -8.38 8.62 34.49
CA ALA A 104 -9.67 8.66 35.17
C ALA A 104 -9.61 7.67 36.33
N ASN A 105 -9.05 8.13 37.46
CA ASN A 105 -9.39 7.57 38.76
C ASN A 105 -10.77 8.11 39.13
N ALA A 106 -11.75 7.24 39.29
CA ALA A 106 -12.87 7.37 40.23
C ALA A 106 -13.52 6.00 40.42
#